data_AF-A0A8T3RKB7-F1
#
_entry.id   AF-A0A8T3RKB7-F1
#
_cell.length_a   1.000
_cell.length_b   1.000
_cell.length_c   1.000
_cell.angle_alpha   90.00
_cell.angle_beta   90.00
_cell.angle_gamma   90.00
#
_symmetry.space_group_name_H-M   'P 1'
#
loop_
_entity.id
_entity.type
_entity.pdbx_description
1 polymer ?
#
loop_
_entity_poly.entity_id
_entity_poly.type
_entity_poly.pdbx_seq_one_letter_code
_entity_poly.pdbx_strand_id
1 'polypeptide(L)' 'FKPAQIEALVPMKRAGTPQEVAHLIAFLASERASYISGQVIGINGGIG' A
#
# COMPACT_ATOMS: atom_id res chain seq x y z
N PHE A 1 5.91 14.88 4.91
CA PHE A 1 7.16 14.91 4.12
C PHE A 1 7.09 16.03 3.10
N LYS A 2 8.18 16.73 2.85
CA LYS A 2 8.27 17.62 1.68
C LYS A 2 8.20 16.76 0.41
N PRO A 3 7.63 17.26 -0.71
CA PRO A 3 7.53 16.49 -1.96
C PRO A 3 8.85 15.86 -2.42
N ALA A 4 9.95 16.61 -2.35
CA ALA A 4 11.28 16.11 -2.70
C ALA A 4 11.76 14.92 -1.83
N GLN A 5 11.31 14.84 -0.57
CA GLN A 5 11.64 13.70 0.29
C GLN A 5 10.85 12.45 -0.10
N ILE A 6 9.60 12.61 -0.55
CA ILE A 6 8.78 11.50 -1.05
C ILE A 6 9.40 10.94 -2.34
N GLU A 7 9.83 11.81 -3.24
CA GLU A 7 10.46 11.41 -4.50
C GLU A 7 11.78 10.66 -4.28
N ALA A 8 12.55 11.03 -3.26
CA ALA A 8 13.78 10.33 -2.92
C ALA A 8 13.53 8.96 -2.27
N LEU A 9 12.55 8.87 -1.37
CA LEU A 9 12.35 7.69 -0.51
C LEU A 9 11.37 6.66 -1.09
N VAL A 10 10.37 7.08 -1.85
CA VAL A 10 9.34 6.20 -2.41
C VAL A 10 9.71 5.87 -3.86
N PRO A 11 9.93 4.59 -4.22
CA PRO A 11 10.21 4.22 -5.61
C PRO A 11 9.15 4.67 -6.61
N MET A 12 7.86 4.66 -6.23
CA MET A 12 6.77 5.19 -7.06
C MET A 12 6.73 6.72 -7.19
N LYS A 13 7.67 7.45 -6.56
CA LYS A 13 7.85 8.91 -6.68
C LYS A 13 6.65 9.76 -6.25
N ARG A 14 5.74 9.20 -5.47
CA ARG A 14 4.56 9.92 -4.96
C ARG A 14 4.07 9.36 -3.63
N ALA A 15 3.25 10.14 -2.95
CA ALA A 15 2.47 9.63 -1.84
C ALA A 15 1.40 8.67 -2.35
N GLY A 16 1.11 7.65 -1.54
CA GLY A 16 -0.09 6.84 -1.73
C GLY A 16 -1.35 7.66 -1.44
N THR A 17 -2.48 7.20 -1.97
CA THR A 17 -3.80 7.76 -1.73
C THR A 17 -4.58 6.90 -0.74
N PRO A 18 -5.55 7.46 0.01
CA PRO A 18 -6.44 6.68 0.86
C PRO A 18 -7.18 5.57 0.10
N GLN A 19 -7.52 5.80 -1.17
CA GLN A 19 -8.22 4.84 -2.03
C GLN A 19 -7.38 3.60 -2.32
N GLU A 20 -6.07 3.75 -2.52
CA GLU A 20 -5.16 2.61 -2.72
C GLU A 20 -5.10 1.69 -1.50
N VAL A 21 -5.14 2.27 -0.30
CA VAL A 21 -5.25 1.50 0.95
C VAL A 21 -6.61 0.80 0.99
N ALA A 22 -7.69 1.55 0.76
CA ALA A 22 -9.06 1.02 0.81
C ALA A 22 -9.27 -0.14 -0.17
N HIS A 23 -8.69 -0.09 -1.37
CA HIS A 23 -8.82 -1.17 -2.35
C HIS A 23 -8.18 -2.48 -1.87
N LEU A 24 -6.99 -2.44 -1.26
CA LEU A 24 -6.39 -3.66 -0.70
C LEU A 24 -7.23 -4.18 0.47
N ILE A 25 -7.68 -3.30 1.36
CA ILE A 25 -8.53 -3.70 2.49
C ILE A 25 -9.84 -4.33 2.00
N ALA A 26 -10.48 -3.74 0.99
CA ALA A 26 -11.69 -4.28 0.38
C ALA A 26 -11.47 -5.68 -0.23
N PHE A 27 -10.30 -5.91 -0.86
CA PHE A 27 -9.93 -7.24 -1.34
C PHE A 27 -9.74 -8.23 -0.18
N LEU A 28 -8.98 -7.84 0.86
CA LEU A 28 -8.70 -8.70 2.02
C LEU A 28 -9.95 -9.02 2.83
N ALA A 29 -10.93 -8.12 2.87
CA ALA A 29 -12.21 -8.32 3.52
C ALA A 29 -13.20 -9.17 2.68
N SER A 30 -12.84 -9.53 1.45
CA SER A 30 -13.70 -10.32 0.55
C SER A 30 -13.36 -11.82 0.59
N GLU A 31 -14.31 -12.65 0.14
CA GLU A 31 -14.13 -14.11 -0.03
C GLU A 31 -12.94 -14.48 -0.92
N ARG A 32 -12.51 -13.55 -1.78
CA ARG A 32 -11.37 -13.75 -2.70
C ARG A 32 -10.04 -13.89 -1.96
N ALA A 33 -9.96 -13.41 -0.72
CA ALA A 33 -8.78 -13.50 0.13
C ALA A 33 -8.87 -14.65 1.17
N SER A 34 -9.82 -15.58 1.03
CA SER A 34 -10.13 -16.64 2.01
C SER A 34 -8.95 -17.55 2.40
N TYR A 35 -7.88 -17.59 1.62
CA TYR A 35 -6.66 -18.36 1.91
C TYR A 35 -5.44 -17.50 2.29
N ILE A 36 -5.64 -16.21 2.54
CA ILE A 36 -4.60 -15.29 2.98
C ILE A 36 -4.77 -15.06 4.48
N SER A 37 -3.82 -15.55 5.28
CA SER A 37 -3.83 -15.38 6.74
C SER A 37 -2.42 -15.23 7.30
N GLY A 38 -2.29 -14.51 8.41
CA GLY A 38 -1.02 -14.28 9.10
C GLY A 38 0.00 -13.43 8.34
N GLN A 39 -0.42 -12.73 7.27
CA GLN A 39 0.46 -11.92 6.44
C GLN A 39 0.42 -10.44 6.82
N VAL A 40 1.57 -9.78 6.72
CA VAL A 40 1.68 -8.31 6.78
C VAL A 40 1.99 -7.83 5.37
N ILE A 41 1.05 -7.09 4.77
CA ILE A 41 1.17 -6.61 3.38
C ILE A 41 1.45 -5.11 3.39
N GLY A 42 2.61 -4.71 2.86
CA GLY A 42 3.00 -3.31 2.75
C GLY A 42 2.27 -2.58 1.62
N ILE A 43 1.72 -1.40 1.92
CA ILE A 43 1.14 -0.45 0.94
C ILE A 43 1.96 0.84 0.99
N ASN A 44 3.17 0.81 0.46
CA ASN A 44 4.17 1.85 0.72
C ASN A 44 4.85 2.40 -0.55
N GLY A 45 4.34 2.06 -1.73
CA GLY A 45 4.91 2.52 -3.00
C GLY A 45 6.32 1.98 -3.28
N GLY A 46 6.67 0.84 -2.68
CA GLY A 46 7.94 0.13 -2.90
C GLY A 46 9.02 0.43 -1.88
N ILE A 47 8.72 1.13 -0.78
CA ILE A 47 9.68 1.30 0.32
C ILE A 47 10.06 -0.09 0.86
N GLY A 48 11.37 -0.36 0.94
CA GLY A 48 11.92 -1.57 1.57
C GLY A 48 12.15 -1.39 3.07
#